data_AF-A0A7J9SCU2-F1
#
_entry.id   AF-A0A7J9SCU2-F1
#
_cell.length_a   1.000
_cell.length_b   1.000
_cell.length_c   1.000
_cell.angle_alpha   90.00
_cell.angle_beta   90.00
_cell.angle_gamma   90.00
#
_symmetry.space_group_name_H-M   'P 1'
#
loop_
_entity.id
_entity.type
_entity.pdbx_description
1 polymer ?
#
loop_
_entity_poly.entity_id
_entity_poly.type
_entity_poly.pdbx_seq_one_letter_code
_entity_poly.pdbx_strand_id
1 'polypeptide(L)'
;MSNATRITEKGQATIPKELREKYDLSPGDEVIWKDTDDGIVVKKRTRTGGRGMLVPEEATDAEREDVAAELEERLRGRRDRNYEDV
;
A
#
# COMPACT_ATOMS: atom_id res chain seq x y z
N MET A 1 -6.82 -14.53 12.51
CA MET A 1 -6.03 -15.67 12.01
C MET A 1 -4.56 -15.34 12.13
N SER A 2 -3.77 -16.14 12.86
CA SER A 2 -2.33 -15.94 13.01
C SER A 2 -1.58 -16.95 12.15
N ASN A 3 -0.71 -16.47 11.24
CA ASN A 3 0.18 -17.30 10.44
C ASN A 3 1.61 -17.17 10.95
N ALA A 4 2.34 -18.29 11.05
CA ALA A 4 3.74 -18.30 11.45
C ALA A 4 4.62 -18.71 10.26
N THR A 5 5.71 -17.97 10.05
CA THR A 5 6.74 -18.27 9.04
C THR A 5 8.10 -18.28 9.69
N ARG A 6 8.94 -19.24 9.29
CA ARG A 6 10.32 -19.33 9.78
C ARG A 6 11.20 -18.33 9.01
N ILE A 7 12.03 -17.61 9.76
CA ILE A 7 13.04 -16.73 9.19
C ILE A 7 14.18 -17.60 8.63
N THR A 8 14.64 -17.29 7.42
CA THR A 8 15.80 -17.98 6.81
C THR A 8 17.11 -17.56 7.48
N GLU A 9 18.21 -18.27 7.23
CA GLU A 9 19.54 -17.92 7.77
C GLU A 9 19.97 -16.48 7.44
N LYS A 10 19.49 -15.94 6.32
CA LYS A 10 19.77 -14.57 5.86
C LYS A 10 18.80 -13.52 6.44
N GLY A 11 17.92 -13.90 7.37
CA GLY A 11 16.97 -12.96 7.97
C GLY A 11 15.73 -12.67 7.12
N GLN A 12 15.46 -13.46 6.07
CA GLN A 12 14.29 -13.24 5.21
C GLN A 12 13.06 -13.98 5.75
N ALA A 13 11.89 -13.35 5.67
CA ALA A 13 10.60 -13.98 5.94
C ALA A 13 9.71 -13.90 4.70
N THR A 14 9.01 -15.00 4.42
CA THR A 14 8.09 -15.07 3.28
C THR A 14 6.71 -14.57 3.69
N ILE A 15 6.09 -13.73 2.88
CA ILE A 15 4.71 -13.28 3.11
C ILE A 15 3.75 -14.37 2.60
N PRO A 16 2.86 -14.92 3.46
CA PRO A 16 1.83 -15.88 3.06
C PRO A 16 1.00 -15.39 1.88
N LYS A 17 0.55 -16.32 1.03
CA LYS A 17 -0.14 -16.00 -0.22
C LYS A 17 -1.40 -15.18 0.03
N GLU A 18 -2.21 -15.56 1.01
CA GLU A 18 -3.43 -14.86 1.37
C GLU A 18 -3.20 -13.40 1.78
N LEU A 19 -2.07 -13.11 2.45
CA LEU A 19 -1.71 -11.73 2.81
C LEU A 19 -1.20 -10.96 1.60
N ARG A 20 -0.44 -11.60 0.70
CA ARG A 20 -0.01 -10.97 -0.56
C ARG A 20 -1.20 -10.57 -1.42
N GLU A 21 -2.19 -11.46 -1.56
CA GLU A 21 -3.41 -11.18 -2.33
C GLU A 21 -4.27 -10.11 -1.65
N LYS A 22 -4.47 -10.21 -0.32
CA LYS A 22 -5.25 -9.21 0.44
C LYS A 22 -4.66 -7.79 0.33
N TYR A 23 -3.33 -7.67 0.34
CA TYR A 23 -2.65 -6.38 0.31
C TYR A 23 -2.05 -6.01 -1.06
N ASP A 24 -2.39 -6.77 -2.11
CA ASP A 24 -1.95 -6.53 -3.49
C ASP A 24 -0.40 -6.42 -3.60
N LEU A 25 0.34 -7.29 -2.91
CA LEU A 25 1.80 -7.28 -2.88
C LEU A 25 2.38 -8.15 -4.00
N SER A 26 3.11 -7.53 -4.91
CA SER A 26 3.76 -8.17 -6.05
C SER A 26 5.29 -8.23 -5.90
N PRO A 27 5.98 -9.19 -6.54
CA PRO A 27 7.45 -9.17 -6.60
C PRO A 27 7.96 -7.84 -7.16
N GLY A 28 8.92 -7.22 -6.46
CA GLY A 28 9.44 -5.89 -6.80
C GLY A 28 8.77 -4.73 -6.05
N ASP A 29 7.64 -4.97 -5.36
CA ASP A 29 7.06 -3.98 -4.47
C ASP A 29 7.98 -3.74 -3.26
N GLU A 30 8.08 -2.47 -2.87
CA GLU A 30 8.80 -2.08 -1.67
C GLU A 30 7.86 -2.04 -0.47
N VAL A 31 8.39 -2.38 0.70
CA VAL A 31 7.69 -2.29 1.98
C VAL A 31 8.45 -1.40 2.95
N ILE A 32 7.72 -0.77 3.86
CA ILE A 32 8.24 0.04 4.95
C ILE A 32 8.10 -0.77 6.23
N TRP A 33 9.20 -0.88 6.97
CA TRP A 33 9.25 -1.43 8.31
C TRP A 33 9.05 -0.31 9.32
N LYS A 34 8.16 -0.51 10.29
CA LYS A 34 7.96 0.41 11.41
C LYS A 34 8.14 -0.34 12.71
N ASP A 35 8.99 0.21 13.57
CA ASP A 35 9.14 -0.22 14.95
C ASP A 35 8.01 0.41 15.79
N THR A 36 7.32 -0.40 16.59
CA THR A 36 6.18 0.01 17.42
C THR A 36 6.24 -0.73 18.75
N ASP A 37 5.49 -0.28 19.74
CA ASP A 37 5.51 -0.88 21.09
C ASP A 37 5.07 -2.37 21.10
N ASP A 38 4.21 -2.76 20.16
CA ASP A 38 3.72 -4.13 20.00
C ASP A 38 4.59 -5.00 19.06
N GLY A 39 5.70 -4.43 18.55
CA GLY A 39 6.62 -5.07 17.63
C GLY A 39 6.68 -4.42 16.26
N ILE A 40 7.05 -5.19 15.24
CA ILE A 40 7.36 -4.65 13.91
C ILE A 40 6.14 -4.73 12.98
N VAL A 41 5.79 -3.60 12.36
CA VAL A 41 4.73 -3.51 11.35
C VAL A 41 5.33 -3.34 9.96
N VAL A 42 4.84 -4.14 9.01
CA VAL A 42 5.20 -4.06 7.58
C VAL A 42 4.07 -3.37 6.83
N LYS A 43 4.38 -2.31 6.07
CA LYS A 43 3.40 -1.58 5.25
C LYS A 43 3.85 -1.52 3.79
N LYS A 44 2.95 -1.71 2.83
CA LYS A 44 3.24 -1.48 1.40
C LYS A 44 3.70 -0.04 1.20
N ARG A 45 4.83 0.17 0.53
CA ARG A 45 5.30 1.51 0.17
C ARG A 45 4.46 2.02 -1.00
N THR A 46 3.51 2.90 -0.70
CA THR A 46 2.81 3.62 -1.76
C THR A 46 3.72 4.76 -2.24
N ARG A 47 4.29 4.61 -3.44
CA ARG A 47 4.92 5.75 -4.13
C ARG A 47 3.81 6.71 -4.57
N THR A 48 3.49 7.68 -3.73
CA THR A 48 2.60 8.79 -4.11
C THR A 48 3.21 9.66 -5.22
N GLY A 49 4.52 9.54 -5.48
CA GLY A 49 5.24 10.37 -6.45
C GLY A 49 4.94 10.12 -7.93
N GLY A 50 4.27 9.03 -8.30
CA GLY A 50 3.88 8.75 -9.70
C GLY A 50 2.49 9.27 -10.10
N ARG A 51 1.74 9.86 -9.15
CA ARG A 51 0.33 10.24 -9.38
C ARG A 51 0.14 11.54 -10.17
N GLY A 52 1.19 12.33 -10.35
CA GLY A 52 1.17 13.52 -11.21
C GLY A 52 1.19 13.22 -12.72
N MET A 53 1.34 11.95 -13.13
CA MET A 53 1.40 11.54 -14.55
C MET A 53 0.06 11.05 -15.13
N LEU A 54 -1.04 11.09 -14.38
CA LEU A 54 -2.35 10.60 -14.85
C LEU A 54 -3.23 11.69 -15.46
N VAL A 55 -2.74 12.92 -15.53
CA VAL A 55 -3.50 14.04 -16.07
C VAL A 55 -2.87 14.43 -17.41
N PRO A 56 -3.63 14.38 -18.53
CA PRO A 56 -3.15 14.81 -19.84
C PRO A 56 -2.45 16.17 -19.75
N GLU A 57 -1.38 16.40 -20.51
CA GLU A 57 -0.64 17.68 -20.48
C GLU A 57 -1.53 18.88 -20.79
N GLU A 58 -2.62 18.65 -21.52
CA GLU A 58 -3.62 19.63 -21.97
C GLU A 58 -4.66 19.99 -20.90
N ALA A 59 -4.73 19.26 -19.79
CA ALA A 59 -5.72 19.52 -18.75
C ALA A 59 -5.39 20.80 -17.97
N THR A 60 -6.43 21.56 -17.69
CA THR A 60 -6.40 22.78 -16.88
C THR A 60 -6.08 22.47 -15.42
N ASP A 61 -5.65 23.50 -14.67
CA ASP A 61 -5.34 23.36 -13.26
C ASP A 61 -6.56 22.90 -12.43
N ALA A 62 -7.77 23.32 -12.80
CA ALA A 62 -9.01 22.88 -12.16
C ALA A 62 -9.29 21.39 -12.40
N GLU A 63 -9.16 20.90 -13.64
CA GLU A 63 -9.34 19.48 -13.96
C GLU A 63 -8.29 18.59 -13.27
N ARG A 64 -7.07 19.12 -13.09
CA ARG A 64 -6.00 18.44 -12.33
C ARG A 64 -6.37 18.28 -10.86
N GLU A 65 -6.93 19.34 -10.26
CA GLU A 65 -7.36 19.34 -8.87
C GLU A 65 -8.54 18.38 -8.64
N ASP A 66 -9.53 18.37 -9.54
CA ASP A 66 -10.68 17.46 -9.47
C ASP A 66 -10.27 15.98 -9.59
N VAL A 67 -9.40 15.65 -10.54
CA VAL A 67 -8.88 14.29 -10.72
C VAL A 67 -8.04 13.86 -9.52
N ALA A 68 -7.27 14.77 -8.93
CA ALA A 68 -6.50 14.50 -7.72
C ALA A 68 -7.42 14.22 -6.52
N ALA A 69 -8.48 15.02 -6.35
CA ALA A 69 -9.47 14.87 -5.28
C ALA A 69 -10.25 13.56 -5.41
N GLU A 70 -10.75 13.22 -6.61
CA GLU A 70 -11.47 11.96 -6.88
C GLU A 70 -10.56 10.75 -6.64
N LEU A 71 -9.31 10.82 -7.12
CA LEU A 71 -8.34 9.76 -6.89
C LEU A 71 -8.04 9.59 -5.40
N GLU A 72 -7.88 10.70 -4.67
CA GLU A 72 -7.66 10.69 -3.22
C GLU A 72 -8.85 10.07 -2.48
N GLU A 73 -10.08 10.46 -2.82
CA GLU A 73 -11.31 9.91 -2.24
C GLU A 73 -11.43 8.40 -2.51
N ARG A 74 -11.19 7.97 -3.75
CA ARG A 74 -11.18 6.55 -4.13
C ARG A 74 -10.14 5.74 -3.37
N LEU A 75 -9.00 6.34 -3.07
CA LEU A 75 -7.93 5.70 -2.30
C LEU A 75 -8.23 5.69 -0.81
N ARG A 76 -8.86 6.74 -0.28
CA ARG A 76 -9.32 6.82 1.10
C ARG A 76 -10.36 5.74 1.36
N GLY A 77 -11.33 5.55 0.45
CA GLY A 77 -12.31 4.46 0.52
C GLY A 77 -11.72 3.05 0.36
N ARG A 78 -10.55 2.89 -0.29
CA ARG A 78 -9.81 1.61 -0.28
C ARG A 78 -9.04 1.37 1.01
N ARG A 79 -8.63 2.44 1.70
CA ARG A 79 -7.91 2.36 2.96
C ARG A 79 -8.83 1.91 4.09
N ASP A 80 -10.05 2.44 4.15
CA ASP A 80 -10.98 2.17 5.26
C ASP A 80 -11.54 0.75 5.20
N ARG A 81 -11.88 0.25 4.00
CA ARG A 81 -12.32 -1.16 3.81
C ARG A 81 -11.28 -2.22 4.18
N ASN A 82 -9.99 -1.87 4.20
CA ASN A 82 -8.93 -2.81 4.58
C ASN A 82 -8.73 -2.92 6.10
N TYR A 83 -9.31 -2.01 6.90
CA TYR A 83 -9.15 -1.94 8.36
C TYR A 83 -10.46 -2.13 9.14
N GLU A 84 -11.61 -2.29 8.48
CA GLU A 84 -12.92 -2.48 9.15
C GLU A 84 -13.23 -3.94 9.57
N ASP A 85 -12.37 -4.92 9.25
CA ASP A 85 -12.53 -6.32 9.70
C ASP A 85 -11.54 -6.69 10.83
N VAL A 86 -11.59 -5.97 11.96
CA VAL A 86 -10.90 -6.35 13.21
C VAL A 86 -11.91 -6.52 14.34
#